data_AF-A0A2T4WQ15-F1
#
_entry.id   AF-A0A2T4WQ15-F1
#
_cell.length_a   1.000
_cell.length_b   1.000
_cell.length_c   1.000
_cell.angle_alpha   90.00
_cell.angle_beta   90.00
_cell.angle_gamma   90.00
#
_symmetry.space_group_name_H-M   'P 1'
#
loop_
_entity.id
_entity.type
_entity.pdbx_description
1 polymer ?
#
loop_
_entity_poly.entity_id
_entity_poly.type
_entity_poly.pdbx_seq_one_letter_code
_entity_poly.pdbx_strand_id
1 'polypeptide(L)'
;DLRVYLYPMQNEDGTITDSENLKVHPRMKELYKFFKYNGKVIDIDDHDPEILTIFSRTVLRMIAENKEGWEDMLPEGVAELIKQKSLFGWEAEEVLHKRK
;
A
#
# COMPACT_ATOMS: atom_id res chain seq x y z
N ASP A 1 -15.12 4.99 -19.56
CA ASP A 1 -15.53 5.79 -18.40
C ASP A 1 -14.50 5.61 -17.30
N LEU A 2 -14.00 6.69 -16.68
CA LEU A 2 -12.95 6.62 -15.67
C LEU A 2 -13.57 6.39 -14.29
N ARG A 3 -13.07 5.42 -13.52
CA ARG A 3 -13.43 5.20 -12.12
C ARG A 3 -12.15 5.06 -11.29
N VAL A 4 -12.15 5.68 -10.12
CA VAL A 4 -11.09 5.62 -9.12
C VAL A 4 -11.68 4.90 -7.91
N TYR A 5 -11.14 3.73 -7.61
CA TYR A 5 -11.54 2.99 -6.42
C TYR A 5 -10.60 3.34 -5.28
N LEU A 6 -11.16 3.82 -4.16
CA LEU A 6 -10.40 4.12 -2.95
C LEU A 6 -10.53 2.94 -1.98
N TYR A 7 -9.39 2.39 -1.59
CA TYR A 7 -9.30 1.48 -0.46
C TYR A 7 -9.02 2.29 0.81
N PRO A 8 -9.76 2.09 1.90
CA PRO A 8 -9.56 2.85 3.12
C PRO A 8 -8.21 2.54 3.76
N MET A 9 -7.74 3.44 4.63
CA MET A 9 -6.53 3.23 5.42
C MET A 9 -6.72 3.70 6.85
N GLN A 10 -6.13 2.99 7.81
CA GLN A 10 -6.19 3.38 9.21
C GLN A 10 -4.94 4.18 9.59
N ASN A 11 -5.15 5.39 10.10
CA ASN A 11 -4.08 6.26 10.58
C ASN A 11 -3.56 5.79 11.96
N GLU A 12 -2.41 6.32 12.36
CA GLU A 12 -1.79 6.05 13.66
C GLU A 12 -2.68 6.41 14.86
N ASP A 13 -3.58 7.40 14.70
CA ASP A 13 -4.56 7.81 15.71
C ASP A 13 -5.83 6.94 15.73
N GLY A 14 -5.89 5.89 14.91
CA GLY A 14 -7.04 4.99 14.77
C GLY A 14 -8.14 5.51 13.86
N THR A 15 -7.98 6.69 13.25
CA THR A 15 -8.98 7.20 12.29
C THR A 15 -8.87 6.50 10.94
N ILE A 16 -10.01 6.12 10.36
CA ILE A 16 -10.07 5.56 9.01
C ILE A 16 -10.16 6.70 8.01
N THR A 17 -9.28 6.70 7.00
CA THR A 17 -9.31 7.66 5.90
C THR A 17 -9.95 7.03 4.67
N ASP A 18 -10.98 7.67 4.13
CA ASP A 18 -11.77 7.28 2.97
C ASP A 18 -12.02 8.49 2.06
N SER A 19 -12.91 8.36 1.05
CA SER A 19 -13.20 9.50 0.18
C SER A 19 -13.89 10.68 0.88
N GLU A 20 -14.50 10.51 2.06
CA GLU A 20 -15.19 11.56 2.83
C GLU A 20 -14.23 12.48 3.55
N ASN A 21 -13.17 11.93 4.14
CA ASN A 21 -12.26 12.70 5.00
C ASN A 21 -10.84 12.84 4.44
N LEU A 22 -10.59 12.35 3.22
CA LEU A 22 -9.31 12.48 2.53
C LEU A 22 -8.79 13.93 2.54
N LYS A 23 -7.65 14.14 3.19
CA LYS A 23 -6.97 15.44 3.22
C LYS A 23 -6.22 15.68 1.92
N VAL A 24 -6.88 16.37 0.99
CA VAL A 24 -6.26 16.81 -0.27
C VAL A 24 -5.67 18.22 -0.15
N HIS A 25 -4.59 18.46 -0.89
CA HIS A 25 -3.98 19.79 -0.97
C HIS A 25 -5.02 20.83 -1.43
N PRO A 26 -5.06 22.07 -0.88
CA PRO A 26 -6.10 23.06 -1.20
C PRO A 26 -6.31 23.29 -2.70
N ARG A 27 -5.23 23.29 -3.48
CA ARG A 27 -5.25 23.43 -4.95
C ARG A 27 -6.01 22.31 -5.68
N MET A 28 -6.08 21.11 -5.10
CA MET A 28 -6.75 19.94 -5.67
C MET A 28 -8.16 19.72 -5.09
N LYS A 29 -8.58 20.51 -4.09
CA LYS A 29 -9.84 20.31 -3.37
C LYS A 29 -11.06 20.34 -4.28
N GLU A 30 -11.14 21.35 -5.15
CA GLU A 30 -12.29 21.48 -6.06
C GLU A 30 -12.27 20.41 -7.17
N LEU A 31 -11.09 20.02 -7.65
CA LEU A 31 -10.93 18.93 -8.61
C LEU A 31 -11.39 17.58 -8.00
N TYR A 32 -10.98 17.32 -6.76
CA TYR A 32 -11.37 16.12 -6.03
C TYR A 32 -12.88 16.05 -5.80
N LYS A 33 -13.47 17.14 -5.31
CA LYS A 33 -14.93 17.26 -5.16
C LYS A 33 -15.65 16.99 -6.47
N PHE A 34 -15.17 17.53 -7.59
CA PHE A 34 -15.76 17.28 -8.91
C PHE A 34 -15.78 15.78 -9.24
N PHE A 35 -14.67 15.05 -9.05
CA PHE A 35 -14.65 13.60 -9.30
C PHE A 35 -15.60 12.84 -8.37
N LYS A 36 -15.65 13.23 -7.10
CA LYS A 36 -16.52 12.61 -6.12
C LYS A 36 -18.01 12.83 -6.42
N TYR A 37 -18.43 14.08 -6.65
CA TYR A 37 -19.83 14.42 -6.98
C TYR A 37 -20.31 13.75 -8.26
N ASN A 38 -19.41 13.54 -9.22
CA ASN A 38 -19.73 12.87 -10.48
C ASN A 38 -19.70 11.33 -10.39
N GLY A 39 -19.58 10.76 -9.19
CA GLY A 39 -19.53 9.30 -8.98
C GLY A 39 -18.31 8.63 -9.63
N LYS A 40 -17.22 9.39 -9.82
CA LYS A 40 -15.96 8.86 -10.38
C LYS A 40 -15.04 8.31 -9.31
N VAL A 41 -15.26 8.68 -8.04
CA VAL A 41 -14.59 8.10 -6.87
C VAL A 41 -15.58 7.16 -6.18
N ILE A 42 -15.16 5.91 -5.96
CA ILE A 42 -15.96 4.87 -5.33
C ILE A 42 -15.14 4.30 -4.18
N ASP A 43 -15.66 4.35 -2.97
CA ASP A 43 -15.04 3.70 -1.81
C ASP A 43 -15.29 2.19 -1.85
N ILE A 44 -14.30 1.42 -1.39
CA ILE A 44 -14.42 -0.01 -1.20
C ILE A 44 -14.91 -0.25 0.23
N ASP A 45 -16.22 -0.48 0.37
CA ASP A 45 -16.85 -0.73 1.67
C ASP A 45 -16.54 -2.14 2.22
N ASP A 46 -16.41 -3.13 1.34
CA ASP A 46 -16.06 -4.52 1.68
C ASP A 46 -14.54 -4.66 1.80
N HIS A 47 -14.00 -4.11 2.90
CA HIS A 47 -12.57 -4.13 3.22
C HIS A 47 -12.32 -4.91 4.50
N ASP A 48 -11.11 -5.44 4.64
CA ASP A 48 -10.66 -6.11 5.85
C ASP A 48 -10.02 -5.07 6.81
N PRO A 49 -10.62 -4.81 7.99
CA PRO A 49 -10.10 -3.87 8.97
C PRO A 49 -8.72 -4.26 9.53
N GLU A 50 -8.39 -5.55 9.55
CA GLU A 50 -7.15 -6.07 10.17
C GLU A 50 -5.92 -5.64 9.38
N ILE A 51 -6.05 -5.44 8.07
CA ILE A 51 -4.96 -5.07 7.17
C ILE A 51 -4.86 -3.57 6.87
N LEU A 52 -5.76 -2.73 7.40
CA LEU A 52 -5.78 -1.28 7.14
C LEU A 52 -4.54 -0.52 7.65
N THR A 53 -3.76 -1.16 8.50
CA THR A 53 -2.51 -0.62 9.08
C THR A 53 -1.26 -1.06 8.32
N ILE A 54 -1.40 -1.92 7.31
CA ILE A 54 -0.28 -2.41 6.50
C ILE A 54 0.04 -1.38 5.41
N PHE A 55 1.26 -0.84 5.46
CA PHE A 55 1.73 0.17 4.51
C PHE A 55 2.88 -0.35 3.65
N SER A 56 2.78 -0.20 2.33
CA SER A 56 3.84 -0.61 1.40
C SER A 56 5.17 0.05 1.72
N ARG A 57 5.17 1.31 2.19
CA ARG A 57 6.41 2.01 2.59
C ARG A 57 7.12 1.32 3.76
N THR A 58 6.35 0.74 4.69
CA THR A 58 6.89 -0.01 5.83
C THR A 58 7.49 -1.33 5.34
N VAL A 59 6.74 -2.10 4.55
CA VAL A 59 7.20 -3.38 3.98
C VAL A 59 8.45 -3.19 3.12
N LEU A 60 8.43 -2.23 2.18
CA LEU A 60 9.57 -1.95 1.31
C LEU A 60 10.82 -1.52 2.09
N ARG A 61 10.65 -0.75 3.17
CA ARG A 61 11.76 -0.40 4.06
C ARG A 61 12.30 -1.61 4.80
N MET A 62 11.43 -2.48 5.32
CA MET A 62 11.85 -3.72 6.00
C MET A 62 12.63 -4.64 5.06
N ILE A 63 12.16 -4.82 3.81
CA ILE A 63 12.86 -5.57 2.77
C ILE A 63 14.25 -4.99 2.52
N ALA A 64 14.35 -3.67 2.29
CA ALA A 64 15.62 -3.01 2.00
C ALA A 64 16.62 -3.05 3.18
N GLU A 65 16.12 -3.13 4.41
CA GLU A 65 16.91 -3.22 5.64
C GLU A 65 17.20 -4.67 6.08
N ASN A 66 16.79 -5.69 5.29
CA ASN A 66 16.86 -7.11 5.65
C ASN A 66 16.25 -7.41 7.04
N LYS A 67 15.17 -6.72 7.40
CA LYS A 67 14.41 -6.99 8.63
C LYS A 67 13.43 -8.14 8.38
N GLU A 68 13.17 -8.94 9.42
CA GLU A 68 12.19 -10.03 9.38
C GLU A 68 10.78 -9.53 9.73
N GLY A 69 9.74 -10.30 9.37
CA GLY A 69 8.35 -10.10 9.79
C GLY A 69 7.50 -9.28 8.82
N TRP A 70 8.05 -8.86 7.68
CA TRP A 70 7.27 -8.22 6.61
C TRP A 70 6.52 -9.25 5.77
N GLU A 71 6.93 -10.52 5.83
CA GLU A 71 6.31 -11.62 5.11
C GLU A 71 4.86 -11.85 5.54
N ASP A 72 4.57 -11.73 6.84
CA ASP A 72 3.22 -11.88 7.40
C ASP A 72 2.29 -10.71 7.05
N MET A 73 2.85 -9.59 6.54
CA MET A 73 2.09 -8.42 6.10
C MET A 73 1.64 -8.54 4.64
N LEU A 74 1.97 -9.64 3.97
CA LEU A 74 1.69 -9.83 2.56
C LEU A 74 0.75 -11.03 2.35
N PRO A 75 -0.05 -11.01 1.27
CA PRO A 75 -0.81 -12.19 0.88
C PRO A 75 0.10 -13.40 0.66
N GLU A 76 -0.48 -14.59 0.85
CA GLU A 76 0.21 -15.86 0.69
C GLU A 76 0.94 -15.95 -0.66
N GLY A 77 2.20 -16.38 -0.63
CA GLY A 77 3.05 -16.55 -1.81
C GLY A 77 3.71 -15.28 -2.35
N VAL A 78 3.29 -14.07 -1.94
CA VAL A 78 3.91 -12.81 -2.41
C VAL A 78 5.33 -12.66 -1.83
N ALA A 79 5.52 -13.00 -0.56
CA ALA A 79 6.84 -12.96 0.07
C ALA A 79 7.86 -13.87 -0.65
N GLU A 80 7.43 -15.08 -1.02
CA GLU A 80 8.26 -16.03 -1.77
C GLU A 80 8.62 -15.48 -3.15
N LEU A 81 7.66 -14.87 -3.85
CA LEU A 81 7.90 -14.25 -5.15
C LEU A 81 8.92 -13.11 -5.08
N ILE A 82 8.86 -12.29 -4.03
CA ILE A 82 9.83 -11.20 -3.80
C ILE A 82 11.23 -11.77 -3.58
N LYS A 83 11.35 -12.82 -2.77
CA LYS A 83 12.63 -13.48 -2.46
C LYS A 83 13.23 -14.15 -3.69
N GLN A 84 12.43 -14.95 -4.41
CA GLN A 84 12.87 -15.68 -5.61
C GLN A 84 13.34 -14.76 -6.73
N LYS A 85 12.71 -13.58 -6.88
CA LYS A 85 13.01 -12.63 -7.96
C LYS A 85 13.93 -11.49 -7.54
N SER A 86 14.43 -11.48 -6.30
CA SER A 86 15.27 -10.41 -5.74
C SER A 86 14.66 -9.02 -5.94
N LEU A 87 13.36 -8.88 -5.67
CA LEU A 87 12.63 -7.62 -5.88
C LEU A 87 12.84 -6.65 -4.73
N PHE A 88 12.62 -5.36 -5.01
CA PHE A 88 12.56 -4.30 -4.00
C PHE A 88 13.82 -4.16 -3.12
N GLY A 89 14.99 -4.56 -3.65
CA GLY A 89 16.25 -4.48 -2.92
C GLY A 89 16.54 -5.69 -2.02
N TRP A 90 15.71 -6.74 -2.08
CA TRP A 90 16.04 -8.02 -1.46
C TRP A 90 17.25 -8.64 -2.18
N GLU A 91 18.40 -8.63 -1.51
CA GLU A 91 19.60 -9.32 -2.01
C GLU A 91 19.46 -10.81 -1.70
N ALA A 92 18.83 -11.58 -2.61
CA ALA A 92 18.84 -13.02 -2.49
C ALA A 92 20.30 -13.52 -2.44
N GLU A 93 20.57 -14.49 -1.57
CA GLU A 93 21.91 -15.04 -1.33
C GLU A 93 22.61 -15.56 -2.61
N GLU A 94 21.82 -15.91 -3.64
CA GLU A 94 22.31 -16.24 -4.98
C GLU A 94 22.99 -15.07 -5.72
N VAL A 95 22.56 -13.82 -5.48
CA VAL A 95 23.17 -12.62 -6.09
C VAL A 95 24.50 -12.29 -5.40
N LEU A 96 24.60 -12.55 -4.09
CA LEU A 96 25.83 -12.36 -3.31
C LEU A 96 26.97 -13.28 -3.81
N HIS A 97 26.65 -14.48 -4.29
CA HIS A 97 27.65 -15.43 -4.81
C HIS A 97 28.12 -15.17 -6.25
N LYS A 98 27.47 -14.28 -7.01
CA LYS A 98 27.95 -13.86 -8.35
C LYS A 98 28.87 -12.62 -8.33
N ARG A 99 29.07 -12.01 -7.16
CA ARG A 99 29.90 -10.79 -6.99
C ARG A 99 31.24 -11.04 -6.32
N LYS A 100 31.69 -12.29 -6.17
CA LYS A 100 33.04 -12.65 -5.72
C LYS A 100 33.84 -13.32 -6.83
#